data_AF-A0A7X6C9H7-F1
#
_entry.id   AF-A0A7X6C9H7-F1
#
_cell.length_a   1.000
_cell.length_b   1.000
_cell.length_c   1.000
_cell.angle_alpha   90.00
_cell.angle_beta   90.00
_cell.angle_gamma   90.00
#
_symmetry.space_group_name_H-M   'P 1'
#
loop_
_entity.id
_entity.type
_entity.pdbx_description
1 polymer ?
#
loop_
_entity_poly.entity_id
_entity_poly.type
_entity_poly.pdbx_seq_one_letter_code
_entity_poly.pdbx_strand_id
1 'polypeptide(L)'
;MNFKILILVVSGILTVGIAASVTAVETASPVRSAPKLTEFKSVHSPNAIAQNVEEQTNIRVYERASPAVVTVDTDKSNGSGTIISPDGMVLTNAHVVSAGGTVTIILSDGRKLPADVIGFGEEGLDLAVVKIRGQNNLPTLPLARPGSVKVGQQAFAIGNPFGQFQGTFTVGIVSRIDQQRGLIQTDAAINPGNSGGPLLNSSGELIGVNTSIFTRGQGGGNIGISFAISVDKVPTFLTAVREGRAPRVSQRRSPFGGKSPEKLALNGPAVSGKLTNQSSILPADNSFFDLYSFEGKAGQQITIEMKSQEIDPYLILLGPNQREIAQDDDGAGSKNARITVRLPADGTYTLLANSNEARRSGAYTLELKASAPTSPSRAILQEEGALVAGGPVLRSDNSLYREYTFEGRSGQSVTISIESREFDPYVALFGPNGRLVAENDNASDSTKNAFLSVTLPATGRYRVIVNAYDASGRGRYTLTVR
;
A
#
# COMPACT_ATOMS: atom_id res chain seq x y z
N MET A 1 -9.34 10.14 3.08
CA MET A 1 -8.29 11.15 2.84
C MET A 1 -8.90 12.22 1.95
N ASN A 2 -8.79 13.50 2.31
CA ASN A 2 -9.38 14.59 1.53
C ASN A 2 -8.79 14.55 0.12
N PHE A 3 -9.64 14.28 -0.87
CA PHE A 3 -9.25 14.28 -2.27
C PHE A 3 -8.63 15.63 -2.62
N LYS A 4 -7.40 15.64 -3.16
CA LYS A 4 -6.86 16.81 -3.85
C LYS A 4 -7.59 16.95 -5.19
N ILE A 5 -8.82 17.46 -5.17
CA ILE A 5 -9.49 17.83 -6.41
C ILE A 5 -8.87 19.17 -6.85
N LEU A 6 -8.01 19.12 -7.86
CA LEU A 6 -7.41 20.31 -8.45
C LEU A 6 -8.47 21.08 -9.26
N ILE A 7 -9.18 22.02 -8.63
CA ILE A 7 -10.11 22.92 -9.31
C ILE A 7 -9.41 24.23 -9.65
N LEU A 8 -8.99 24.39 -10.89
CA LEU A 8 -8.44 25.64 -11.43
C LEU A 8 -9.55 26.51 -12.02
N VAL A 9 -10.01 27.51 -11.27
CA VAL A 9 -10.92 28.56 -11.77
C VAL A 9 -10.10 29.73 -12.31
N VAL A 10 -10.19 30.00 -13.60
CA VAL A 10 -9.62 31.20 -14.24
C VAL A 10 -10.48 32.40 -13.84
N SER A 11 -9.89 33.43 -13.21
CA SER A 11 -10.55 34.72 -13.07
C SER A 11 -9.52 35.85 -13.19
N GLY A 12 -9.85 36.79 -14.07
CA GLY A 12 -9.01 37.90 -14.49
C GLY A 12 -8.89 39.00 -13.43
N ILE A 13 -7.74 39.65 -13.47
CA ILE A 13 -7.36 40.77 -12.62
C ILE A 13 -8.18 42.02 -12.96
N LEU A 14 -8.63 42.74 -11.93
CA LEU A 14 -8.74 44.20 -12.00
C LEU A 14 -8.27 44.81 -10.68
N THR A 15 -7.11 45.47 -10.73
CA THR A 15 -6.55 46.25 -9.63
C THR A 15 -7.08 47.68 -9.68
N VAL A 16 -7.62 48.17 -8.57
CA VAL A 16 -7.69 49.61 -8.27
C VAL A 16 -7.16 49.80 -6.85
N GLY A 17 -6.07 50.56 -6.73
CA GLY A 17 -5.40 50.83 -5.46
C GLY A 17 -6.00 52.04 -4.76
N ILE A 18 -6.02 51.98 -3.42
CA ILE A 18 -6.02 53.17 -2.55
C ILE A 18 -5.09 52.85 -1.38
N ALA A 19 -4.09 53.69 -1.18
CA ALA A 19 -3.17 53.64 -0.05
C ALA A 19 -3.82 54.27 1.19
N ALA A 20 -3.81 53.56 2.32
CA ALA A 20 -4.05 54.14 3.63
C ALA A 20 -3.15 53.46 4.66
N SER A 21 -2.29 54.27 5.27
CA SER A 21 -1.34 53.91 6.32
C SER A 21 -2.09 53.48 7.58
N VAL A 22 -1.83 52.28 8.09
CA VAL A 22 -2.30 51.84 9.42
C VAL A 22 -1.09 51.42 10.24
N THR A 23 -0.90 52.11 11.36
CA THR A 23 0.09 51.82 12.40
C THR A 23 -0.05 50.40 12.91
N ALA A 24 1.00 49.60 12.79
CA ALA A 24 1.07 48.26 13.35
C ALA A 24 1.17 48.32 14.88
N VAL A 25 0.14 47.84 15.57
CA VAL A 25 0.24 47.42 16.96
C VAL A 25 0.71 45.97 16.93
N GLU A 26 1.93 45.69 17.42
CA GLU A 26 2.41 44.33 17.64
C GLU A 26 1.64 43.71 18.81
N THR A 27 0.51 43.05 18.51
CA THR A 27 -0.04 42.03 19.40
C THR A 27 0.64 40.71 19.04
N ALA A 28 1.68 40.33 19.79
CA ALA A 28 2.24 38.99 19.72
C ALA A 28 1.20 37.99 20.26
N SER A 29 0.42 37.40 19.34
CA SER A 29 -0.40 36.23 19.66
C SER A 29 0.54 35.03 19.92
N PRO A 30 0.38 34.28 21.04
CA PRO A 30 1.13 33.06 21.20
C PRO A 30 0.67 32.08 20.12
N VAL A 31 1.55 31.77 19.18
CA VAL A 31 1.35 30.64 18.25
C VAL A 31 1.36 29.38 19.11
N ARG A 32 0.17 28.93 19.53
CA ARG A 32 -0.01 27.57 20.05
C ARG A 32 0.36 26.64 18.90
N SER A 33 1.53 26.02 18.99
CA SER A 33 1.92 24.89 18.14
C SER A 33 0.78 23.88 18.15
N ALA A 34 0.20 23.61 16.98
CA ALA A 34 -0.83 22.59 16.84
C ALA A 34 -0.28 21.26 17.40
N PRO A 35 -1.04 20.52 18.22
CA PRO A 35 -0.60 19.21 18.69
C PRO A 35 -0.33 18.32 17.47
N LYS A 36 0.81 17.61 17.46
CA LYS A 36 1.03 16.54 16.49
C LYS A 36 -0.10 15.53 16.65
N LEU A 37 -0.89 15.34 15.59
CA LEU A 37 -2.02 14.40 15.55
C LEU A 37 -1.63 12.92 15.81
N THR A 38 -0.33 12.65 15.94
CA THR A 38 0.28 11.32 16.11
C THR A 38 0.79 11.07 17.53
N GLU A 39 0.83 12.07 18.42
CA GLU A 39 1.22 11.89 19.82
C GLU A 39 -0.02 11.74 20.72
N PHE A 40 -0.50 10.50 20.90
CA PHE A 40 -1.51 10.17 21.90
C PHE A 40 -0.84 9.63 23.15
N LYS A 41 -0.88 10.39 24.25
CA LYS A 41 -0.77 9.80 25.59
C LYS A 41 -2.15 9.26 25.93
N SER A 42 -2.27 7.97 26.22
CA SER A 42 -3.52 7.36 26.69
C SER A 42 -3.92 8.00 28.02
N VAL A 43 -4.80 9.00 27.95
CA VAL A 43 -5.35 9.64 29.15
C VAL A 43 -6.35 8.67 29.75
N HIS A 44 -5.90 7.86 30.72
CA HIS A 44 -6.77 7.07 31.58
C HIS A 44 -7.51 8.02 32.52
N SER A 45 -8.66 8.52 32.12
CA SER A 45 -9.58 9.21 33.02
C SER A 45 -10.27 8.15 33.90
N PRO A 46 -10.11 8.19 35.23
CA PRO A 46 -10.71 7.17 36.13
C PRO A 46 -12.25 7.17 36.12
N ASN A 47 -12.87 8.23 35.57
CA ASN A 47 -14.32 8.39 35.43
C ASN A 47 -14.69 8.43 33.94
N ALA A 48 -14.60 7.31 33.23
CA ALA A 48 -15.19 7.20 31.90
C ALA A 48 -16.72 7.29 32.02
N ILE A 49 -17.34 8.27 31.37
CA ILE A 49 -18.81 8.40 31.36
C ILE A 49 -19.37 7.46 30.27
N ALA A 50 -19.35 6.15 30.53
CA ALA A 50 -20.00 5.18 29.65
C ALA A 50 -21.51 5.24 29.84
N GLN A 51 -22.25 5.55 28.77
CA GLN A 51 -23.68 5.78 28.77
C GLN A 51 -24.50 4.50 28.61
N ASN A 52 -23.90 3.42 28.07
CA ASN A 52 -24.57 2.13 27.89
C ASN A 52 -23.63 0.91 27.97
N VAL A 53 -24.21 -0.30 27.94
CA VAL A 53 -23.50 -1.60 28.07
C VAL A 53 -22.49 -1.84 26.93
N GLU A 54 -22.79 -1.37 25.73
CA GLU A 54 -21.90 -1.51 24.58
C GLU A 54 -20.62 -0.69 24.77
N GLU A 55 -20.76 0.58 25.16
CA GLU A 55 -19.61 1.44 25.47
C GLU A 55 -18.77 0.89 26.63
N GLN A 56 -19.41 0.35 27.67
CA GLN A 56 -18.70 -0.33 28.76
C GLN A 56 -17.94 -1.58 28.29
N THR A 57 -18.49 -2.30 27.32
CA THR A 57 -17.83 -3.46 26.72
C THR A 57 -16.61 -3.01 25.93
N ASN A 58 -16.75 -1.96 25.10
CA ASN A 58 -15.67 -1.39 24.31
C ASN A 58 -14.50 -0.93 25.18
N ILE A 59 -14.78 -0.16 26.24
CA ILE A 59 -13.77 0.33 27.20
C ILE A 59 -13.05 -0.85 27.85
N ARG A 60 -13.80 -1.82 28.38
CA ARG A 60 -13.22 -2.99 29.06
C ARG A 60 -12.33 -3.83 28.14
N VAL A 61 -12.77 -4.06 26.90
CA VAL A 61 -11.97 -4.82 25.91
C VAL A 61 -10.69 -4.05 25.61
N TYR A 62 -10.78 -2.74 25.36
CA TYR A 62 -9.61 -1.91 25.07
C TYR A 62 -8.60 -1.88 26.22
N GLU A 63 -9.04 -1.58 27.45
CA GLU A 63 -8.18 -1.49 28.63
C GLU A 63 -7.47 -2.82 28.92
N ARG A 64 -8.19 -3.94 28.77
CA ARG A 64 -7.62 -5.27 28.96
C ARG A 64 -6.62 -5.65 27.88
N ALA A 65 -6.90 -5.28 26.63
CA ALA A 65 -6.17 -5.80 25.48
C ALA A 65 -5.00 -4.92 25.03
N SER A 66 -5.17 -3.60 25.02
CA SER A 66 -4.18 -2.66 24.48
C SER A 66 -2.77 -2.82 25.07
N PRO A 67 -2.56 -3.19 26.36
CA PRO A 67 -1.21 -3.39 26.89
C PRO A 67 -0.43 -4.51 26.18
N ALA A 68 -1.13 -5.53 25.69
CA ALA A 68 -0.56 -6.70 25.02
C ALA A 68 -0.44 -6.55 23.49
N VAL A 69 -0.89 -5.43 22.92
CA VAL A 69 -0.77 -5.13 21.49
C VAL A 69 0.45 -4.27 21.25
N VAL A 70 1.28 -4.69 20.30
CA VAL A 70 2.58 -4.08 20.03
C VAL A 70 2.66 -3.61 18.58
N THR A 71 3.53 -2.64 18.33
CA THR A 71 3.99 -2.34 16.96
C THR A 71 5.13 -3.28 16.62
N VAL A 72 5.08 -3.88 15.44
CA VAL A 72 6.18 -4.63 14.85
C VAL A 72 6.81 -3.75 13.79
N ASP A 73 8.03 -3.30 14.07
CA ASP A 73 8.75 -2.36 13.24
C ASP A 73 9.98 -3.06 12.62
N THR A 74 10.09 -2.95 11.31
CA THR A 74 11.21 -3.46 10.52
C THR A 74 11.74 -2.33 9.65
N ASP A 75 12.98 -2.40 9.20
CA ASP A 75 13.58 -1.36 8.34
C ASP A 75 12.81 -1.13 7.02
N LYS A 76 11.90 -2.04 6.64
CA LYS A 76 11.19 -2.04 5.35
C LYS A 76 9.66 -2.03 5.47
N SER A 77 9.11 -2.27 6.65
CA SER A 77 7.69 -2.54 6.86
C SER A 77 7.31 -2.30 8.32
N ASN A 78 6.08 -1.87 8.54
CA ASN A 78 5.51 -1.69 9.87
C ASN A 78 4.15 -2.41 9.96
N GLY A 79 3.89 -3.03 11.10
CA GLY A 79 2.63 -3.69 11.40
C GLY A 79 2.36 -3.75 12.88
N SER A 80 1.42 -4.60 13.26
CA SER A 80 1.02 -4.84 14.63
C SER A 80 1.31 -6.28 15.05
N GLY A 81 1.25 -6.55 16.34
CA GLY A 81 1.44 -7.89 16.90
C GLY A 81 0.69 -8.06 18.21
N THR A 82 0.46 -9.32 18.59
CA THR A 82 -0.17 -9.68 19.86
C THR A 82 0.79 -10.47 20.72
N ILE A 83 1.08 -10.00 21.94
CA ILE A 83 1.83 -10.78 22.92
C ILE A 83 0.94 -11.94 23.42
N ILE A 84 1.37 -13.17 23.18
CA ILE A 84 0.64 -14.41 23.48
C ILE A 84 1.28 -15.23 24.61
N SER A 85 2.44 -14.80 25.11
CA SER A 85 3.09 -15.41 26.27
C SER A 85 3.87 -14.38 27.10
N PRO A 86 3.95 -14.54 28.44
CA PRO A 86 4.61 -13.55 29.30
C PRO A 86 6.10 -13.40 29.01
N ASP A 87 6.71 -14.44 28.45
CA ASP A 87 8.10 -14.46 28.02
C ASP A 87 8.35 -13.81 26.65
N GLY A 88 7.34 -13.15 26.08
CA GLY A 88 7.50 -12.29 24.91
C GLY A 88 7.40 -12.98 23.55
N MET A 89 6.67 -14.10 23.45
CA MET A 89 6.22 -14.54 22.11
C MET A 89 5.13 -13.59 21.62
N VAL A 90 5.31 -13.07 20.41
CA VAL A 90 4.40 -12.17 19.73
C VAL A 90 3.93 -12.82 18.43
N LEU A 91 2.62 -12.96 18.28
CA LEU A 91 1.97 -13.38 17.04
C LEU A 91 1.79 -12.17 16.11
N THR A 92 2.16 -12.31 14.84
CA THR A 92 1.99 -11.29 13.80
C THR A 92 1.77 -11.94 12.43
N ASN A 93 1.68 -11.17 11.35
CA ASN A 93 1.65 -11.72 10.00
C ASN A 93 3.05 -12.01 9.45
N ALA A 94 3.16 -13.02 8.59
CA ALA A 94 4.41 -13.36 7.92
C ALA A 94 4.88 -12.24 6.99
N HIS A 95 3.96 -11.55 6.30
CA HIS A 95 4.30 -10.47 5.39
C HIS A 95 4.87 -9.23 6.09
N VAL A 96 4.57 -9.02 7.38
CA VAL A 96 5.12 -7.90 8.18
C VAL A 96 6.61 -8.12 8.45
N VAL A 97 7.00 -9.37 8.70
CA VAL A 97 8.37 -9.76 9.07
C VAL A 97 9.05 -10.64 8.02
N SER A 98 8.66 -10.49 6.75
CA SER A 98 9.06 -11.44 5.69
C SER A 98 10.56 -11.47 5.40
N ALA A 99 11.29 -10.41 5.76
CA ALA A 99 12.75 -10.38 5.67
C ALA A 99 13.42 -11.37 6.63
N GLY A 100 12.71 -11.84 7.66
CA GLY A 100 13.28 -12.68 8.72
C GLY A 100 14.26 -11.92 9.61
N GLY A 101 15.02 -12.67 10.41
CA GLY A 101 16.08 -12.10 11.26
C GLY A 101 15.55 -11.38 12.51
N THR A 102 16.13 -10.22 12.81
CA THR A 102 15.79 -9.40 13.99
C THR A 102 14.88 -8.23 13.60
N VAL A 103 13.87 -7.97 14.42
CA VAL A 103 12.91 -6.87 14.28
C VAL A 103 12.86 -6.04 15.57
N THR A 104 12.30 -4.83 15.49
CA THR A 104 12.05 -3.99 16.67
C THR A 104 10.60 -4.09 17.09
N ILE A 105 10.35 -4.39 18.36
CA ILE A 105 9.02 -4.40 18.96
C ILE A 105 8.85 -3.14 19.79
N ILE A 106 7.80 -2.38 19.53
CA ILE A 106 7.43 -1.20 20.32
C ILE A 106 6.22 -1.57 21.16
N LEU A 107 6.41 -1.63 22.47
CA LEU A 107 5.34 -1.93 23.43
C LEU A 107 4.35 -0.76 23.53
N SER A 108 3.20 -1.02 24.14
CA SER A 108 2.15 -0.03 24.42
C SER A 108 2.62 1.10 25.35
N ASP A 109 3.63 0.84 26.19
CA ASP A 109 4.29 1.83 27.05
C ASP A 109 5.41 2.63 26.34
N GLY A 110 5.64 2.37 25.05
CA GLY A 110 6.64 3.02 24.22
C GLY A 110 8.04 2.40 24.27
N ARG A 111 8.30 1.39 25.12
CA ARG A 111 9.59 0.69 25.13
C ARG A 111 9.85 0.00 23.79
N LYS A 112 11.06 0.19 23.26
CA LYS A 112 11.54 -0.46 22.04
C LYS A 112 12.48 -1.60 22.41
N LEU A 113 12.16 -2.82 21.97
CA LEU A 113 12.88 -4.03 22.35
C LEU A 113 13.24 -4.84 21.09
N PRO A 114 14.45 -5.39 20.99
CA PRO A 114 14.81 -6.29 19.90
C PRO A 114 14.07 -7.63 20.05
N ALA A 115 13.63 -8.17 18.93
CA ALA A 115 12.99 -9.48 18.86
C ALA A 115 13.50 -10.28 17.66
N ASP A 116 13.52 -11.61 17.80
CA ASP A 116 13.92 -12.52 16.72
C ASP A 116 12.71 -13.18 16.09
N VAL A 117 12.69 -13.30 14.75
CA VAL A 117 11.67 -14.10 14.07
C VAL A 117 11.97 -15.58 14.31
N ILE A 118 11.05 -16.27 14.99
CA ILE A 118 11.27 -17.65 15.45
C ILE A 118 10.47 -18.71 14.70
N GLY A 119 9.51 -18.31 13.86
CA GLY A 119 8.81 -19.24 12.99
C GLY A 119 7.80 -18.57 12.08
N PHE A 120 7.58 -19.15 10.92
CA PHE A 120 6.58 -18.78 9.93
C PHE A 120 5.54 -19.89 9.77
N GLY A 121 4.33 -19.53 9.38
CA GLY A 121 3.29 -20.49 9.05
C GLY A 121 3.69 -21.36 7.85
N GLU A 122 3.39 -22.65 7.93
CA GLU A 122 3.56 -23.58 6.83
C GLU A 122 2.52 -23.33 5.74
N GLU A 123 2.78 -23.84 4.53
CA GLU A 123 1.83 -23.78 3.42
C GLU A 123 1.37 -22.34 3.09
N GLY A 124 2.27 -21.37 3.27
CA GLY A 124 2.00 -19.96 3.05
C GLY A 124 0.88 -19.38 3.90
N LEU A 125 0.59 -19.99 5.05
CA LEU A 125 -0.19 -19.35 6.11
C LEU A 125 0.54 -18.06 6.52
N ASP A 126 -0.13 -16.92 6.36
CA ASP A 126 0.43 -15.59 6.63
C ASP A 126 0.47 -15.28 8.13
N LEU A 127 1.07 -16.16 8.92
CA LEU A 127 1.36 -15.98 10.34
C LEU A 127 2.87 -16.11 10.59
N ALA A 128 3.35 -15.35 11.56
CA ALA A 128 4.70 -15.48 12.09
C ALA A 128 4.68 -15.32 13.61
N VAL A 129 5.69 -15.88 14.26
CA VAL A 129 6.00 -15.60 15.66
C VAL A 129 7.35 -14.91 15.74
N VAL A 130 7.40 -13.82 16.49
CA VAL A 130 8.65 -13.19 16.92
C VAL A 130 8.81 -13.32 18.43
N LYS A 131 10.05 -13.31 18.90
CA LYS A 131 10.42 -13.50 20.29
C LYS A 131 11.18 -12.30 20.81
N ILE A 132 10.56 -11.54 21.71
CA ILE A 132 11.22 -10.42 22.39
C ILE A 132 12.32 -10.96 23.30
N ARG A 133 13.52 -10.39 23.20
CA ARG A 133 14.67 -10.86 23.98
C ARG A 133 14.56 -10.47 25.46
N GLY A 134 14.83 -11.43 26.35
CA GLY A 134 15.03 -11.18 27.78
C GLY A 134 13.80 -10.70 28.56
N GLN A 135 12.58 -11.06 28.15
CA GLN A 135 11.33 -10.72 28.85
C GLN A 135 10.68 -11.96 29.47
N ASN A 136 9.96 -11.80 30.58
CA ASN A 136 9.25 -12.89 31.29
C ASN A 136 7.95 -12.46 32.01
N ASN A 137 7.58 -11.17 31.97
CA ASN A 137 6.40 -10.64 32.67
C ASN A 137 5.65 -9.61 31.82
N LEU A 138 5.44 -9.94 30.54
CA LEU A 138 4.66 -9.09 29.64
C LEU A 138 3.15 -9.40 29.74
N PRO A 139 2.28 -8.39 29.55
CA PRO A 139 0.84 -8.62 29.43
C PRO A 139 0.54 -9.47 28.20
N THR A 140 -0.48 -10.34 28.30
CA THR A 140 -0.82 -11.29 27.23
C THR A 140 -2.30 -11.30 26.93
N LEU A 141 -2.66 -11.65 25.70
CA LEU A 141 -4.04 -11.92 25.31
C LEU A 141 -4.33 -13.43 25.23
N PRO A 142 -5.45 -13.90 25.81
CA PRO A 142 -5.89 -15.28 25.64
C PRO A 142 -6.39 -15.52 24.21
N LEU A 143 -6.21 -16.74 23.73
CA LEU A 143 -6.81 -17.20 22.47
C LEU A 143 -8.23 -17.68 22.73
N ALA A 144 -9.18 -17.31 21.86
CA ALA A 144 -10.50 -17.91 21.88
C ALA A 144 -10.43 -19.40 21.50
N ARG A 145 -11.42 -20.18 21.92
CA ARG A 145 -11.51 -21.59 21.53
C ARG A 145 -11.73 -21.73 20.02
N PRO A 146 -11.02 -22.62 19.31
CA PRO A 146 -11.31 -22.91 17.91
C PRO A 146 -12.78 -23.29 17.71
N GLY A 147 -13.38 -22.82 16.61
CA GLY A 147 -14.79 -23.04 16.28
C GLY A 147 -15.80 -22.25 17.11
N SER A 148 -15.36 -21.35 18.01
CA SER A 148 -16.26 -20.55 18.84
C SER A 148 -16.82 -19.28 18.16
N VAL A 149 -16.19 -18.84 17.06
CA VAL A 149 -16.53 -17.61 16.33
C VAL A 149 -17.85 -17.77 15.59
N LYS A 150 -18.77 -16.81 15.74
CA LYS A 150 -20.06 -16.78 15.02
C LYS A 150 -20.24 -15.47 14.27
N VAL A 151 -20.91 -15.54 13.11
CA VAL A 151 -21.36 -14.36 12.37
C VAL A 151 -22.33 -13.55 13.24
N GLY A 152 -22.19 -12.22 13.22
CA GLY A 152 -23.00 -11.28 14.00
C GLY A 152 -22.46 -10.94 15.39
N GLN A 153 -21.43 -11.63 15.88
CA GLN A 153 -20.79 -11.23 17.14
C GLN A 153 -19.98 -9.93 16.95
N GLN A 154 -19.88 -9.11 17.99
CA GLN A 154 -18.99 -7.95 17.97
C GLN A 154 -17.54 -8.38 17.77
N ALA A 155 -16.80 -7.58 17.02
CA ALA A 155 -15.40 -7.77 16.70
C ALA A 155 -14.64 -6.47 16.94
N PHE A 156 -13.53 -6.56 17.65
CA PHE A 156 -12.71 -5.41 18.05
C PHE A 156 -11.30 -5.54 17.48
N ALA A 157 -10.84 -4.55 16.73
CA ALA A 157 -9.48 -4.54 16.20
C ALA A 157 -8.63 -3.50 16.93
N ILE A 158 -7.40 -3.89 17.28
CA ILE A 158 -6.39 -2.98 17.81
C ILE A 158 -5.14 -3.06 16.94
N GLY A 159 -4.54 -1.92 16.64
CA GLY A 159 -3.27 -1.90 15.92
C GLY A 159 -2.61 -0.53 15.85
N ASN A 160 -1.68 -0.41 14.92
CA ASN A 160 -0.94 0.82 14.61
C ASN A 160 -1.15 1.20 13.13
N PRO A 161 -2.34 1.70 12.74
CA PRO A 161 -2.57 2.13 11.37
C PRO A 161 -1.53 3.17 10.93
N PHE A 162 -1.06 3.02 9.69
CA PHE A 162 -0.08 3.88 9.03
C PHE A 162 1.24 4.06 9.81
N GLY A 163 1.53 3.17 10.77
CA GLY A 163 2.71 3.18 11.61
C GLY A 163 2.80 4.32 12.62
N GLN A 164 1.76 5.15 12.74
CA GLN A 164 1.80 6.42 13.48
C GLN A 164 0.68 6.57 14.52
N PHE A 165 -0.23 5.61 14.61
CA PHE A 165 -1.43 5.67 15.44
C PHE A 165 -1.54 4.44 16.35
N GLN A 166 -0.47 4.13 17.07
CA GLN A 166 -0.40 2.96 17.95
C GLN A 166 -1.56 2.94 18.95
N GLY A 167 -2.18 1.76 19.11
CA GLY A 167 -3.30 1.58 20.03
C GLY A 167 -4.63 2.10 19.49
N THR A 168 -4.75 2.30 18.18
CA THR A 168 -6.04 2.59 17.54
C THR A 168 -6.98 1.41 17.76
N PHE A 169 -8.18 1.69 18.26
CA PHE A 169 -9.24 0.73 18.52
C PHE A 169 -10.41 0.96 17.58
N THR A 170 -10.84 -0.06 16.87
CA THR A 170 -12.01 -0.02 15.99
C THR A 170 -12.97 -1.15 16.30
N VAL A 171 -14.27 -0.89 16.09
CA VAL A 171 -15.35 -1.81 16.43
C VAL A 171 -16.14 -2.13 15.16
N GLY A 172 -16.56 -3.39 15.06
CA GLY A 172 -17.49 -3.88 14.06
C GLY A 172 -18.09 -5.20 14.52
N ILE A 173 -18.43 -6.06 13.57
CA ILE A 173 -18.94 -7.41 13.77
C ILE A 173 -18.15 -8.42 12.94
N VAL A 174 -18.33 -9.70 13.25
CA VAL A 174 -18.00 -10.77 12.30
C VAL A 174 -19.06 -10.80 11.22
N SER A 175 -18.72 -10.31 10.03
CA SER A 175 -19.61 -10.21 8.88
C SER A 175 -19.78 -11.56 8.15
N ARG A 176 -18.71 -12.36 8.09
CA ARG A 176 -18.70 -13.68 7.42
C ARG A 176 -17.53 -14.54 7.92
N ILE A 177 -17.66 -15.87 7.83
CA ILE A 177 -16.58 -16.81 8.11
C ILE A 177 -16.36 -17.68 6.87
N ASP A 178 -15.12 -17.71 6.38
CA ASP A 178 -14.67 -18.60 5.31
C ASP A 178 -13.82 -19.71 5.94
N GLN A 179 -14.46 -20.84 6.26
CA GLN A 179 -13.78 -21.97 6.91
C GLN A 179 -12.74 -22.63 6.00
N GLN A 180 -12.96 -22.65 4.68
CA GLN A 180 -12.04 -23.27 3.74
C GLN A 180 -10.71 -22.51 3.72
N ARG A 181 -10.77 -21.18 3.61
CA ARG A 181 -9.59 -20.32 3.64
C ARG A 181 -9.09 -20.03 5.05
N GLY A 182 -9.91 -20.29 6.08
CA GLY A 182 -9.61 -19.96 7.46
C GLY A 182 -9.60 -18.46 7.73
N LEU A 183 -10.52 -17.72 7.11
CA LEU A 183 -10.62 -16.26 7.23
C LEU A 183 -11.91 -15.84 7.91
N ILE A 184 -11.81 -14.79 8.72
CA ILE A 184 -12.92 -14.04 9.29
C ILE A 184 -13.03 -12.73 8.51
N GLN A 185 -14.21 -12.44 7.99
CA GLN A 185 -14.53 -11.13 7.44
C GLN A 185 -15.16 -10.28 8.53
N THR A 186 -14.73 -9.02 8.64
CA THR A 186 -15.28 -8.03 9.58
C THR A 186 -15.41 -6.67 8.92
N ASP A 187 -16.36 -5.87 9.38
CA ASP A 187 -16.52 -4.47 9.03
C ASP A 187 -15.81 -3.53 10.03
N ALA A 188 -15.15 -4.07 11.06
CA ALA A 188 -14.23 -3.29 11.89
C ALA A 188 -13.16 -2.67 10.98
N ALA A 189 -12.94 -1.37 11.15
CA ALA A 189 -12.03 -0.62 10.30
C ALA A 189 -10.58 -1.08 10.53
N ILE A 190 -10.04 -1.77 9.52
CA ILE A 190 -8.65 -2.24 9.46
C ILE A 190 -7.98 -1.49 8.31
N ASN A 191 -6.81 -0.92 8.54
CA ASN A 191 -6.02 -0.18 7.54
C ASN A 191 -4.56 -0.65 7.56
N PRO A 192 -3.73 -0.35 6.53
CA PRO A 192 -2.30 -0.64 6.55
C PRO A 192 -1.66 -0.31 7.89
N GLY A 193 -0.85 -1.22 8.46
CA GLY A 193 -0.28 -1.11 9.81
C GLY A 193 -1.04 -1.86 10.91
N ASN A 194 -2.33 -2.17 10.70
CA ASN A 194 -3.08 -3.07 11.61
C ASN A 194 -2.72 -4.56 11.40
N SER A 195 -2.12 -4.90 10.25
CA SER A 195 -1.73 -6.26 9.91
C SER A 195 -0.86 -6.87 11.01
N GLY A 196 -1.25 -8.04 11.50
CA GLY A 196 -0.63 -8.78 12.61
C GLY A 196 -1.24 -8.46 13.98
N GLY A 197 -2.03 -7.39 14.09
CA GLY A 197 -2.77 -7.03 15.30
C GLY A 197 -3.96 -7.96 15.55
N PRO A 198 -4.53 -7.97 16.77
CA PRO A 198 -5.62 -8.87 17.11
C PRO A 198 -6.96 -8.40 16.56
N LEU A 199 -7.80 -9.37 16.19
CA LEU A 199 -9.25 -9.25 16.20
C LEU A 199 -9.77 -9.97 17.46
N LEU A 200 -10.58 -9.28 18.27
CA LEU A 200 -11.03 -9.75 19.58
C LEU A 200 -12.55 -9.91 19.63
N ASN A 201 -13.03 -10.81 20.49
CA ASN A 201 -14.44 -10.87 20.90
C ASN A 201 -14.70 -9.93 22.11
N SER A 202 -15.95 -9.87 22.58
CA SER A 202 -16.37 -9.06 23.73
C SER A 202 -15.78 -9.49 25.08
N SER A 203 -15.19 -10.70 25.15
CA SER A 203 -14.42 -11.17 26.31
C SER A 203 -12.96 -10.70 26.28
N GLY A 204 -12.51 -10.06 25.20
CA GLY A 204 -11.12 -9.70 24.96
C GLY A 204 -10.23 -10.89 24.59
N GLU A 205 -10.81 -11.97 24.03
CA GLU A 205 -10.07 -13.13 23.54
C GLU A 205 -9.77 -12.96 22.04
N LEU A 206 -8.58 -13.37 21.60
CA LEU A 206 -8.18 -13.34 20.19
C LEU A 206 -9.00 -14.34 19.40
N ILE A 207 -9.84 -13.83 18.49
CA ILE A 207 -10.62 -14.60 17.53
C ILE A 207 -9.98 -14.62 16.14
N GLY A 208 -9.04 -13.71 15.86
CA GLY A 208 -8.25 -13.73 14.64
C GLY A 208 -7.08 -12.76 14.64
N VAL A 209 -6.26 -12.83 13.59
CA VAL A 209 -5.11 -11.94 13.34
C VAL A 209 -5.41 -11.10 12.10
N ASN A 210 -5.57 -9.79 12.27
CA ASN A 210 -5.88 -8.86 11.18
C ASN A 210 -4.83 -8.98 10.08
N THR A 211 -5.22 -9.12 8.81
CA THR A 211 -4.26 -9.35 7.71
C THR A 211 -4.43 -8.37 6.57
N SER A 212 -5.62 -8.30 5.97
CA SER A 212 -5.84 -7.60 4.71
C SER A 212 -7.20 -6.90 4.69
N ILE A 213 -7.38 -6.04 3.70
CA ILE A 213 -8.64 -5.39 3.38
C ILE A 213 -8.99 -5.62 1.92
N PHE A 214 -10.28 -5.60 1.63
CA PHE A 214 -10.76 -5.42 0.26
C PHE A 214 -11.05 -3.95 0.03
N THR A 215 -10.48 -3.39 -1.03
CA THR A 215 -10.71 -2.01 -1.46
C THR A 215 -11.02 -2.01 -2.94
N ARG A 216 -11.99 -1.21 -3.38
CA ARG A 216 -12.24 -0.97 -4.81
C ARG A 216 -11.54 0.32 -5.23
N GLY A 217 -10.78 0.28 -6.32
CA GLY A 217 -10.03 1.43 -6.85
C GLY A 217 -8.66 1.62 -6.17
N GLN A 218 -7.92 2.66 -6.60
CA GLN A 218 -6.52 2.86 -6.22
C GLN A 218 -6.30 3.52 -4.84
N GLY A 219 -7.37 3.98 -4.18
CA GLY A 219 -7.32 4.53 -2.82
C GLY A 219 -7.49 3.43 -1.76
N GLY A 220 -6.41 2.71 -1.43
CA GLY A 220 -6.36 1.57 -0.51
C GLY A 220 -6.70 1.88 0.96
N GLY A 221 -7.94 2.25 1.24
CA GLY A 221 -8.49 2.42 2.59
C GLY A 221 -9.70 1.54 2.85
N ASN A 222 -9.97 1.25 4.13
CA ASN A 222 -11.09 0.40 4.53
C ASN A 222 -12.46 0.89 4.00
N ILE A 223 -13.23 -0.01 3.38
CA ILE A 223 -14.62 0.25 2.93
C ILE A 223 -15.65 -0.64 3.64
N GLY A 224 -15.33 -1.12 4.84
CA GLY A 224 -16.16 -2.06 5.62
C GLY A 224 -16.00 -3.53 5.23
N ILE A 225 -14.93 -3.88 4.51
CA ILE A 225 -14.59 -5.28 4.17
C ILE A 225 -13.14 -5.54 4.55
N SER A 226 -12.95 -6.08 5.74
CA SER A 226 -11.65 -6.45 6.28
C SER A 226 -11.55 -7.96 6.51
N PHE A 227 -10.34 -8.49 6.56
CA PHE A 227 -10.09 -9.89 6.83
C PHE A 227 -9.09 -10.09 7.97
N ALA A 228 -9.34 -11.13 8.76
CA ALA A 228 -8.42 -11.67 9.76
C ALA A 228 -8.25 -13.18 9.54
N ILE A 229 -7.05 -13.69 9.78
CA ILE A 229 -6.81 -15.14 9.84
C ILE A 229 -7.49 -15.67 11.11
N SER A 230 -8.36 -16.66 10.95
CA SER A 230 -9.14 -17.25 12.06
C SER A 230 -8.20 -17.82 13.13
N VAL A 231 -8.60 -17.65 14.40
CA VAL A 231 -7.95 -18.31 15.55
C VAL A 231 -7.84 -19.83 15.36
N ASP A 232 -8.72 -20.45 14.56
CA ASP A 232 -8.67 -21.89 14.27
C ASP A 232 -7.33 -22.34 13.68
N LYS A 233 -6.60 -21.45 12.98
CA LYS A 233 -5.28 -21.74 12.39
C LYS A 233 -4.13 -21.58 13.39
N VAL A 234 -4.36 -20.86 14.49
CA VAL A 234 -3.30 -20.42 15.41
C VAL A 234 -2.74 -21.57 16.26
N PRO A 235 -3.54 -22.45 16.91
CA PRO A 235 -3.01 -23.50 17.77
C PRO A 235 -2.01 -24.44 17.07
N THR A 236 -2.38 -24.96 15.89
CA THR A 236 -1.51 -25.86 15.12
C THR A 236 -0.19 -25.17 14.75
N PHE A 237 -0.27 -23.91 14.33
CA PHE A 237 0.91 -23.10 14.03
C PHE A 237 1.81 -22.91 15.26
N LEU A 238 1.25 -22.50 16.41
CA LEU A 238 2.02 -22.30 17.63
C LEU A 238 2.65 -23.60 18.16
N THR A 239 1.98 -24.74 18.00
CA THR A 239 2.56 -26.06 18.30
C THR A 239 3.79 -26.32 17.43
N ALA A 240 3.71 -26.08 16.11
CA ALA A 240 4.86 -26.24 15.21
C ALA A 240 6.03 -25.31 15.59
N VAL A 241 5.75 -24.07 16.01
CA VAL A 241 6.78 -23.13 16.50
C VAL A 241 7.45 -23.65 17.77
N ARG A 242 6.67 -24.10 18.75
CA ARG A 242 7.17 -24.61 20.04
C ARG A 242 8.01 -25.88 19.88
N GLU A 243 7.65 -26.74 18.95
CA GLU A 243 8.38 -27.97 18.62
C GLU A 243 9.58 -27.71 17.68
N GLY A 244 9.82 -26.47 17.26
CA GLY A 244 10.92 -26.12 16.35
C GLY A 244 10.75 -26.64 14.92
N ARG A 245 9.54 -27.07 14.54
CA ARG A 245 9.20 -27.55 13.20
C ARG A 245 8.80 -26.44 12.25
N ALA A 246 8.33 -25.30 12.77
CA ALA A 246 7.94 -24.16 11.96
C ALA A 246 9.12 -23.63 11.11
N PRO A 247 8.90 -23.32 9.82
CA PRO A 247 9.90 -22.72 8.95
C PRO A 247 10.54 -21.47 9.54
N ARG A 248 11.86 -21.31 9.37
CA ARG A 248 12.63 -20.12 9.80
C ARG A 248 12.74 -19.03 8.74
N VAL A 249 12.30 -19.33 7.53
CA VAL A 249 12.23 -18.40 6.40
C VAL A 249 10.78 -18.36 5.93
N SER A 250 10.29 -17.18 5.57
CA SER A 250 8.91 -17.00 5.10
C SER A 250 8.66 -17.87 3.87
N GLN A 251 7.72 -18.81 3.98
CA GLN A 251 7.25 -19.62 2.87
C GLN A 251 6.08 -18.94 2.15
N ARG A 252 6.19 -17.63 1.84
CA ARG A 252 5.10 -16.86 1.18
C ARG A 252 4.50 -17.72 0.06
N ARG A 253 3.24 -18.17 0.24
CA ARG A 253 2.48 -18.70 -0.90
C ARG A 253 2.33 -17.54 -1.85
N SER A 254 2.64 -17.81 -3.12
CA SER A 254 2.37 -16.88 -4.21
C SER A 254 0.95 -16.34 -4.05
N PRO A 255 0.69 -15.03 -4.25
CA PRO A 255 -0.67 -14.45 -4.21
C PRO A 255 -1.66 -15.15 -5.16
N PHE A 256 -1.13 -16.02 -6.03
CA PHE A 256 -1.77 -16.70 -7.13
C PHE A 256 -1.98 -18.20 -6.91
N GLY A 257 -1.84 -18.68 -5.66
CA GLY A 257 -2.04 -20.09 -5.27
C GLY A 257 -0.76 -20.93 -5.29
N GLY A 258 -0.91 -22.26 -5.28
CA GLY A 258 0.20 -23.23 -5.20
C GLY A 258 0.98 -23.46 -6.50
N LYS A 259 0.65 -22.75 -7.59
CA LYS A 259 1.38 -22.85 -8.85
C LYS A 259 2.61 -21.92 -8.83
N SER A 260 3.79 -22.51 -8.97
CA SER A 260 5.03 -21.76 -9.20
C SER A 260 4.98 -21.07 -10.56
N PRO A 261 5.39 -19.80 -10.69
CA PRO A 261 5.49 -19.14 -11.97
C PRO A 261 6.47 -19.84 -12.91
N GLU A 262 6.12 -19.93 -14.20
CA GLU A 262 7.04 -20.39 -15.23
C GLU A 262 8.14 -19.35 -15.43
N LYS A 263 9.40 -19.77 -15.56
CA LYS A 263 10.52 -18.84 -15.74
C LYS A 263 10.65 -18.40 -17.19
N LEU A 264 10.66 -17.10 -17.41
CA LEU A 264 10.97 -16.46 -18.69
C LEU A 264 12.38 -15.92 -18.69
N ALA A 265 13.08 -16.11 -19.80
CA ALA A 265 14.34 -15.44 -20.06
C ALA A 265 14.08 -14.03 -20.59
N LEU A 266 14.70 -13.03 -19.98
CA LEU A 266 14.72 -11.67 -20.52
C LEU A 266 15.48 -11.67 -21.86
N ASN A 267 14.87 -11.11 -22.92
CA ASN A 267 15.33 -11.24 -24.32
C ASN A 267 15.27 -12.67 -24.88
N GLY A 268 14.48 -13.54 -24.26
CA GLY A 268 14.19 -14.86 -24.80
C GLY A 268 13.24 -14.82 -26.02
N PRO A 269 13.01 -15.97 -26.67
CA PRO A 269 11.99 -16.10 -27.69
C PRO A 269 10.60 -15.85 -27.09
N ALA A 270 9.63 -15.45 -27.93
CA ALA A 270 8.24 -15.38 -27.52
C ALA A 270 7.72 -16.76 -27.09
N VAL A 271 6.95 -16.79 -26.01
CA VAL A 271 6.33 -17.99 -25.45
C VAL A 271 4.86 -18.01 -25.84
N SER A 272 4.33 -19.20 -26.14
CA SER A 272 2.91 -19.40 -26.39
C SER A 272 2.24 -19.98 -25.15
N GLY A 273 1.09 -19.43 -24.78
CA GLY A 273 0.28 -19.91 -23.67
C GLY A 273 -1.19 -20.07 -24.05
N LYS A 274 -1.97 -20.67 -23.17
CA LYS A 274 -3.42 -20.84 -23.38
C LYS A 274 -4.15 -20.81 -22.05
N LEU A 275 -5.03 -19.83 -21.90
CA LEU A 275 -5.96 -19.75 -20.77
C LEU A 275 -7.05 -20.81 -20.94
N THR A 276 -7.30 -21.57 -19.88
CA THR A 276 -8.31 -22.64 -19.85
C THR A 276 -9.10 -22.59 -18.54
N ASN A 277 -10.13 -23.42 -18.42
CA ASN A 277 -10.85 -23.63 -17.16
C ASN A 277 -10.00 -24.27 -16.04
N GLN A 278 -8.76 -24.68 -16.33
CA GLN A 278 -7.76 -25.15 -15.36
C GLN A 278 -6.68 -24.11 -15.04
N SER A 279 -6.71 -22.95 -15.70
CA SER A 279 -5.84 -21.81 -15.39
C SER A 279 -6.22 -21.19 -14.04
N SER A 280 -5.30 -20.43 -13.47
CA SER A 280 -5.55 -19.75 -12.19
C SER A 280 -6.62 -18.68 -12.37
N ILE A 281 -7.37 -18.39 -11.31
CA ILE A 281 -8.47 -17.42 -11.33
C ILE A 281 -8.10 -16.23 -10.45
N LEU A 282 -8.13 -15.02 -11.00
CA LEU A 282 -7.93 -13.80 -10.24
C LEU A 282 -9.13 -13.60 -9.30
N PRO A 283 -8.94 -13.54 -7.97
CA PRO A 283 -10.08 -13.46 -7.04
C PRO A 283 -10.90 -12.17 -7.15
N ALA A 284 -10.32 -11.11 -7.74
CA ALA A 284 -10.94 -9.80 -7.84
C ALA A 284 -12.08 -9.76 -8.87
N ASP A 285 -11.90 -10.41 -10.02
CA ASP A 285 -12.78 -10.32 -11.20
C ASP A 285 -13.15 -11.69 -11.81
N ASN A 286 -12.56 -12.77 -11.30
CA ASN A 286 -12.67 -14.14 -11.82
C ASN A 286 -12.09 -14.37 -13.23
N SER A 287 -11.18 -13.52 -13.71
CA SER A 287 -10.48 -13.76 -14.97
C SER A 287 -9.48 -14.92 -14.87
N PHE A 288 -9.21 -15.58 -15.99
CA PHE A 288 -8.18 -16.62 -16.05
C PHE A 288 -6.82 -16.00 -16.32
N PHE A 289 -5.79 -16.46 -15.60
CA PHE A 289 -4.41 -16.06 -15.85
C PHE A 289 -3.43 -17.23 -15.71
N ASP A 290 -2.30 -17.10 -16.39
CA ASP A 290 -1.11 -17.91 -16.18
C ASP A 290 0.01 -17.05 -15.55
N LEU A 291 0.96 -17.72 -14.88
CA LEU A 291 2.02 -17.07 -14.12
C LEU A 291 3.38 -17.25 -14.75
N TYR A 292 4.09 -16.15 -14.85
CA TYR A 292 5.47 -16.10 -15.29
C TYR A 292 6.35 -15.35 -14.30
N SER A 293 7.65 -15.61 -14.33
CA SER A 293 8.65 -14.88 -13.57
C SER A 293 9.92 -14.63 -14.37
N PHE A 294 10.62 -13.54 -14.08
CA PHE A 294 11.92 -13.24 -14.67
C PHE A 294 12.80 -12.46 -13.70
N GLU A 295 14.12 -12.52 -13.90
CA GLU A 295 15.08 -11.73 -13.12
C GLU A 295 15.30 -10.36 -13.77
N GLY A 296 15.22 -9.31 -12.96
CA GLY A 296 15.39 -7.93 -13.38
C GLY A 296 16.40 -7.16 -12.55
N LYS A 297 16.96 -6.08 -13.13
CA LYS A 297 17.87 -5.15 -12.43
C LYS A 297 17.26 -3.76 -12.30
N ALA A 298 17.54 -3.09 -11.19
CA ALA A 298 17.14 -1.71 -10.93
C ALA A 298 17.62 -0.80 -12.07
N GLY A 299 16.74 0.08 -12.54
CA GLY A 299 16.99 0.99 -13.65
C GLY A 299 16.93 0.34 -15.03
N GLN A 300 16.77 -0.98 -15.16
CA GLN A 300 16.62 -1.65 -16.45
C GLN A 300 15.26 -1.33 -17.08
N GLN A 301 15.23 -0.95 -18.35
CA GLN A 301 13.97 -0.76 -19.08
C GLN A 301 13.57 -2.04 -19.78
N ILE A 302 12.35 -2.49 -19.54
CA ILE A 302 11.77 -3.67 -20.16
C ILE A 302 10.50 -3.33 -20.92
N THR A 303 10.18 -4.16 -21.91
CA THR A 303 8.92 -4.21 -22.61
C THR A 303 8.39 -5.64 -22.53
N ILE A 304 7.14 -5.76 -22.10
CA ILE A 304 6.38 -7.01 -22.06
C ILE A 304 5.22 -6.83 -23.02
N GLU A 305 5.06 -7.73 -23.97
CA GLU A 305 3.97 -7.67 -24.94
C GLU A 305 3.23 -9.00 -24.96
N MET A 306 1.91 -8.96 -24.82
CA MET A 306 1.03 -10.12 -24.90
C MET A 306 0.03 -9.92 -26.04
N LYS A 307 -0.02 -10.88 -26.96
CA LYS A 307 -0.89 -10.83 -28.13
C LYS A 307 -1.88 -11.98 -28.13
N SER A 308 -3.12 -11.69 -28.49
CA SER A 308 -4.12 -12.72 -28.73
C SER A 308 -5.15 -12.27 -29.76
N GLN A 309 -5.74 -13.26 -30.44
CA GLN A 309 -6.94 -13.10 -31.27
C GLN A 309 -8.18 -13.72 -30.61
N GLU A 310 -8.02 -14.46 -29.50
CA GLU A 310 -9.08 -15.27 -28.87
C GLU A 310 -9.57 -14.71 -27.54
N ILE A 311 -8.72 -13.95 -26.86
CA ILE A 311 -9.02 -13.23 -25.61
C ILE A 311 -8.74 -11.75 -25.80
N ASP A 312 -9.18 -10.94 -24.83
CA ASP A 312 -8.69 -9.58 -24.61
C ASP A 312 -7.53 -9.63 -23.61
N PRO A 313 -6.26 -9.62 -24.05
CA PRO A 313 -5.07 -9.62 -23.20
C PRO A 313 -5.09 -8.54 -22.12
N TYR A 314 -4.67 -8.94 -20.92
CA TYR A 314 -4.42 -8.03 -19.83
C TYR A 314 -3.15 -8.48 -19.10
N LEU A 315 -2.20 -7.57 -18.92
CA LEU A 315 -0.95 -7.86 -18.21
C LEU A 315 -0.94 -7.18 -16.86
N ILE A 316 -0.47 -7.89 -15.84
CA ILE A 316 -0.16 -7.33 -14.51
C ILE A 316 1.27 -7.73 -14.15
N LEU A 317 2.11 -6.75 -13.86
CA LEU A 317 3.50 -6.92 -13.44
C LEU A 317 3.66 -6.57 -11.96
N LEU A 318 4.28 -7.48 -11.21
CA LEU A 318 4.59 -7.32 -9.80
C LEU A 318 6.09 -7.29 -9.57
N GLY A 319 6.50 -6.47 -8.61
CA GLY A 319 7.87 -6.39 -8.16
C GLY A 319 8.32 -7.55 -7.29
N PRO A 320 9.61 -7.57 -6.90
CA PRO A 320 10.15 -8.53 -5.94
C PRO A 320 9.43 -8.50 -4.58
N ASN A 321 8.84 -7.37 -4.20
CA ASN A 321 8.02 -7.21 -3.00
C ASN A 321 6.57 -7.72 -3.16
N GLN A 322 6.20 -8.21 -4.35
CA GLN A 322 4.86 -8.65 -4.76
C GLN A 322 3.82 -7.52 -4.83
N ARG A 323 4.26 -6.25 -4.85
CA ARG A 323 3.38 -5.11 -5.18
C ARG A 323 3.31 -4.93 -6.69
N GLU A 324 2.15 -4.50 -7.16
CA GLU A 324 1.98 -4.12 -8.57
C GLU A 324 2.90 -2.96 -8.93
N ILE A 325 3.53 -3.08 -10.09
CA ILE A 325 4.42 -2.08 -10.68
C ILE A 325 3.78 -1.47 -11.92
N ALA A 326 3.08 -2.28 -12.70
CA ALA A 326 2.39 -1.84 -13.89
C ALA A 326 1.31 -2.85 -14.27
N GLN A 327 0.28 -2.37 -14.94
CA GLN A 327 -0.74 -3.18 -15.59
C GLN A 327 -1.11 -2.50 -16.91
N ASP A 328 -1.53 -3.28 -17.91
CA ASP A 328 -1.92 -2.75 -19.22
C ASP A 328 -2.88 -3.72 -19.93
N ASP A 329 -4.01 -3.22 -20.42
CA ASP A 329 -5.01 -3.93 -21.23
C ASP A 329 -5.17 -3.37 -22.66
N ASP A 330 -4.59 -2.21 -23.01
CA ASP A 330 -4.71 -1.63 -24.35
C ASP A 330 -3.43 -0.97 -24.90
N GLY A 331 -2.55 -1.79 -25.48
CA GLY A 331 -1.41 -1.35 -26.26
C GLY A 331 -1.83 -0.64 -27.55
N ALA A 332 -1.89 0.71 -27.49
CA ALA A 332 -1.82 1.63 -28.63
C ALA A 332 -2.73 1.30 -29.84
N GLY A 333 -4.00 0.96 -29.59
CA GLY A 333 -5.02 0.80 -30.64
C GLY A 333 -5.24 -0.63 -31.15
N SER A 334 -4.70 -1.64 -30.47
CA SER A 334 -5.03 -3.05 -30.70
C SER A 334 -5.46 -3.71 -29.39
N LYS A 335 -6.17 -4.85 -29.44
CA LYS A 335 -6.51 -5.66 -28.25
C LYS A 335 -5.28 -6.34 -27.59
N ASN A 336 -4.06 -5.88 -27.84
CA ASN A 336 -2.86 -6.49 -27.30
C ASN A 336 -2.41 -5.69 -26.09
N ALA A 337 -1.96 -6.36 -25.04
CA ALA A 337 -1.42 -5.71 -23.85
C ALA A 337 0.09 -5.48 -24.01
N ARG A 338 0.58 -4.32 -23.60
CA ARG A 338 2.01 -3.95 -23.62
C ARG A 338 2.44 -3.10 -22.43
N ILE A 339 3.19 -3.70 -21.51
CA ILE A 339 3.86 -2.97 -20.42
C ILE A 339 5.24 -2.51 -20.87
N THR A 340 5.53 -1.21 -20.76
CA THR A 340 6.91 -0.69 -20.87
C THR A 340 7.27 0.03 -19.59
N VAL A 341 8.25 -0.49 -18.84
CA VAL A 341 8.57 0.02 -17.49
C VAL A 341 10.07 0.00 -17.21
N ARG A 342 10.52 0.94 -16.37
CA ARG A 342 11.85 0.91 -15.77
C ARG A 342 11.76 0.22 -14.41
N LEU A 343 12.51 -0.86 -14.23
CA LEU A 343 12.46 -1.67 -13.03
C LEU A 343 12.99 -0.90 -11.81
N PRO A 344 12.25 -0.85 -10.69
CA PRO A 344 12.65 -0.03 -9.54
C PRO A 344 13.70 -0.68 -8.64
N ALA A 345 13.91 -2.01 -8.73
CA ALA A 345 14.77 -2.75 -7.84
C ALA A 345 15.41 -3.96 -8.55
N ASP A 346 16.46 -4.51 -7.95
CA ASP A 346 16.97 -5.82 -8.36
C ASP A 346 16.05 -6.94 -7.82
N GLY A 347 15.91 -8.02 -8.57
CA GLY A 347 15.33 -9.28 -8.09
C GLY A 347 14.34 -9.93 -9.05
N THR A 348 13.59 -10.89 -8.53
CA THR A 348 12.60 -11.65 -9.29
C THR A 348 11.28 -10.90 -9.41
N TYR A 349 10.83 -10.69 -10.64
CA TYR A 349 9.54 -10.09 -10.97
C TYR A 349 8.53 -11.18 -11.29
N THR A 350 7.25 -10.94 -10.99
CA THR A 350 6.14 -11.87 -11.31
C THR A 350 5.20 -11.21 -12.30
N LEU A 351 4.85 -11.93 -13.36
CA LEU A 351 3.99 -11.45 -14.42
C LEU A 351 2.76 -12.35 -14.54
N LEU A 352 1.59 -11.73 -14.60
CA LEU A 352 0.33 -12.40 -14.88
C LEU A 352 -0.03 -12.13 -16.34
N ALA A 353 -0.09 -13.21 -17.13
CA ALA A 353 -0.69 -13.19 -18.46
C ALA A 353 -2.17 -13.50 -18.31
N ASN A 354 -3.01 -12.47 -18.32
CA ASN A 354 -4.42 -12.53 -17.94
C ASN A 354 -5.33 -12.22 -19.13
N SER A 355 -6.62 -12.55 -19.00
CA SER A 355 -7.67 -11.98 -19.84
C SER A 355 -8.39 -10.86 -19.09
N ASN A 356 -8.83 -9.82 -19.79
CA ASN A 356 -9.70 -8.77 -19.25
C ASN A 356 -11.14 -9.28 -18.97
N GLU A 357 -11.47 -10.48 -19.46
CA GLU A 357 -12.80 -11.08 -19.34
C GLU A 357 -12.82 -12.22 -18.30
N ALA A 358 -13.86 -12.24 -17.46
CA ALA A 358 -14.06 -13.28 -16.47
C ALA A 358 -14.17 -14.67 -17.13
N ARG A 359 -13.35 -15.63 -16.67
CA ARG A 359 -13.33 -17.01 -17.14
C ARG A 359 -13.18 -17.19 -18.66
N ARG A 360 -12.58 -16.22 -19.35
CA ARG A 360 -12.34 -16.31 -20.79
C ARG A 360 -11.12 -17.19 -21.07
N SER A 361 -11.34 -18.23 -21.86
CA SER A 361 -10.28 -19.12 -22.36
C SER A 361 -9.83 -18.70 -23.75
N GLY A 362 -8.55 -18.89 -24.05
CA GLY A 362 -8.01 -18.68 -25.39
C GLY A 362 -6.48 -18.65 -25.41
N ALA A 363 -5.92 -18.83 -26.60
CA ALA A 363 -4.48 -18.84 -26.83
C ALA A 363 -3.90 -17.42 -26.84
N TYR A 364 -2.65 -17.28 -26.41
CA TYR A 364 -1.89 -16.02 -26.49
C TYR A 364 -0.41 -16.28 -26.75
N THR A 365 0.29 -15.25 -27.19
CA THR A 365 1.76 -15.21 -27.20
C THR A 365 2.25 -14.10 -26.29
N LEU A 366 3.40 -14.32 -25.67
CA LEU A 366 4.02 -13.44 -24.69
C LEU A 366 5.49 -13.24 -25.02
N GLU A 367 5.93 -11.99 -25.11
CA GLU A 367 7.31 -11.63 -25.40
C GLU A 367 7.85 -10.66 -24.33
N LEU A 368 9.05 -10.94 -23.84
CA LEU A 368 9.73 -10.15 -22.81
C LEU A 368 11.09 -9.67 -23.34
N LYS A 369 11.22 -8.37 -23.56
CA LYS A 369 12.46 -7.73 -24.05
C LYS A 369 12.99 -6.71 -23.07
N ALA A 370 14.26 -6.82 -22.70
CA ALA A 370 15.01 -5.69 -22.19
C ALA A 370 15.48 -4.84 -23.36
N SER A 371 15.15 -3.55 -23.31
CA SER A 371 15.89 -2.60 -24.13
C SER A 371 17.22 -2.31 -23.44
N ALA A 372 18.31 -2.17 -24.20
CA ALA A 372 19.48 -1.46 -23.69
C ALA A 372 18.98 -0.12 -23.11
N PRO A 373 19.61 0.43 -22.04
CA PRO A 373 19.31 1.80 -21.63
C PRO A 373 19.49 2.65 -22.88
N THR A 374 18.38 3.02 -23.51
CA THR A 374 18.43 3.84 -24.70
C THR A 374 19.06 5.13 -24.23
N SER A 375 20.08 5.58 -24.96
CA SER A 375 20.55 6.96 -24.87
C SER A 375 19.30 7.83 -24.75
N PRO A 376 19.24 8.73 -23.76
CA PRO A 376 17.99 9.35 -23.34
C PRO A 376 17.24 9.82 -24.58
N SER A 377 15.98 9.38 -24.74
CA SER A 377 15.11 10.01 -25.72
C SER A 377 15.23 11.52 -25.48
N ARG A 378 15.49 12.27 -26.56
CA ARG A 378 15.68 13.71 -26.47
C ARG A 378 14.48 14.25 -25.69
N ALA A 379 14.74 14.90 -24.56
CA ALA A 379 13.68 15.38 -23.69
C ALA A 379 12.74 16.25 -24.53
N ILE A 380 11.45 15.92 -24.51
CA ILE A 380 10.38 16.76 -25.06
C ILE A 380 10.37 18.09 -24.30
N LEU A 381 10.63 18.02 -22.99
CA LEU A 381 10.81 19.16 -22.10
C LEU A 381 11.83 18.77 -21.03
N GLN A 382 12.81 19.64 -20.75
CA GLN A 382 13.67 19.52 -19.57
C GLN A 382 13.88 20.90 -18.98
N GLU A 383 13.46 21.08 -17.73
CA GLU A 383 13.42 22.37 -17.07
C GLU A 383 13.97 22.27 -15.65
N GLU A 384 14.81 23.23 -15.27
CA GLU A 384 15.18 23.45 -13.88
C GLU A 384 14.23 24.47 -13.28
N GLY A 385 13.56 24.09 -12.19
CA GLY A 385 12.54 24.93 -11.55
C GLY A 385 12.77 25.08 -10.05
N ALA A 386 12.01 25.98 -9.45
CA ALA A 386 11.98 26.15 -7.99
C ALA A 386 10.59 26.56 -7.50
N LEU A 387 10.19 25.97 -6.37
CA LEU A 387 9.05 26.38 -5.57
C LEU A 387 9.53 27.35 -4.49
N VAL A 388 9.20 28.64 -4.64
CA VAL A 388 9.68 29.73 -3.76
C VAL A 388 8.52 30.45 -3.08
N ALA A 389 8.79 31.03 -1.91
CA ALA A 389 7.79 31.81 -1.18
C ALA A 389 7.27 32.98 -2.03
N GLY A 390 5.96 33.22 -2.00
CA GLY A 390 5.28 34.21 -2.86
C GLY A 390 4.97 33.70 -4.28
N GLY A 391 5.31 32.46 -4.62
CA GLY A 391 4.90 31.81 -5.87
C GLY A 391 3.40 31.47 -5.93
N PRO A 392 2.90 31.03 -7.09
CA PRO A 392 1.51 30.67 -7.24
C PRO A 392 1.20 29.42 -6.40
N VAL A 393 0.04 29.44 -5.76
CA VAL A 393 -0.42 28.38 -4.86
C VAL A 393 -1.70 27.76 -5.40
N LEU A 394 -1.85 26.46 -5.18
CA LEU A 394 -3.09 25.76 -5.47
C LEU A 394 -4.17 26.20 -4.48
N ARG A 395 -5.33 26.62 -4.98
CA ARG A 395 -6.43 27.10 -4.13
C ARG A 395 -6.98 26.02 -3.18
N SER A 396 -6.81 24.76 -3.53
CA SER A 396 -7.31 23.61 -2.76
C SER A 396 -6.58 23.41 -1.43
N ASP A 397 -5.26 23.60 -1.41
CA ASP A 397 -4.42 23.25 -0.26
C ASP A 397 -3.30 24.25 0.04
N ASN A 398 -3.26 25.37 -0.71
CA ASN A 398 -2.27 26.42 -0.60
C ASN A 398 -0.81 25.97 -0.87
N SER A 399 -0.62 24.80 -1.49
CA SER A 399 0.71 24.31 -1.89
C SER A 399 1.24 25.09 -3.09
N LEU A 400 2.54 25.37 -3.09
CA LEU A 400 3.20 26.04 -4.21
C LEU A 400 3.23 25.12 -5.42
N TYR A 401 2.98 25.69 -6.60
CA TYR A 401 3.10 24.95 -7.85
C TYR A 401 3.81 25.74 -8.94
N ARG A 402 4.22 25.02 -9.98
CA ARG A 402 4.65 25.55 -11.27
C ARG A 402 3.96 24.77 -12.37
N GLU A 403 3.73 25.44 -13.48
CA GLU A 403 3.08 24.86 -14.64
C GLU A 403 4.01 24.90 -15.84
N TYR A 404 4.04 23.80 -16.57
CA TYR A 404 4.78 23.65 -17.82
C TYR A 404 3.86 23.06 -18.89
N THR A 405 4.25 23.19 -20.16
CA THR A 405 3.47 22.64 -21.26
C THR A 405 4.34 21.93 -22.28
N PHE A 406 3.80 20.91 -22.93
CA PHE A 406 4.42 20.26 -24.08
C PHE A 406 3.37 19.81 -25.10
N GLU A 407 3.76 19.62 -26.35
CA GLU A 407 2.90 19.07 -27.41
C GLU A 407 2.99 17.55 -27.45
N GLY A 408 1.83 16.88 -27.43
CA GLY A 408 1.73 15.42 -27.46
C GLY A 408 0.81 14.92 -28.57
N ARG A 409 1.00 13.68 -29.00
CA ARG A 409 0.15 13.01 -29.99
C ARG A 409 -0.69 11.92 -29.32
N SER A 410 -1.93 11.73 -29.78
CA SER A 410 -2.77 10.61 -29.33
C SER A 410 -2.03 9.28 -29.53
N GLY A 411 -2.03 8.43 -28.51
CA GLY A 411 -1.32 7.14 -28.50
C GLY A 411 0.20 7.24 -28.26
N GLN A 412 0.76 8.45 -28.11
CA GLN A 412 2.16 8.62 -27.73
C GLN A 412 2.33 8.28 -26.24
N SER A 413 3.24 7.37 -25.92
CA SER A 413 3.66 7.15 -24.53
C SER A 413 4.68 8.20 -24.13
N VAL A 414 4.47 8.85 -22.99
CA VAL A 414 5.41 9.81 -22.40
C VAL A 414 5.74 9.43 -20.97
N THR A 415 6.96 9.76 -20.56
CA THR A 415 7.38 9.70 -19.17
C THR A 415 7.63 11.10 -18.63
N ILE A 416 7.18 11.35 -17.40
CA ILE A 416 7.37 12.63 -16.71
C ILE A 416 8.06 12.32 -15.39
N SER A 417 9.25 12.88 -15.16
CA SER A 417 10.00 12.71 -13.93
C SER A 417 10.30 14.05 -13.29
N ILE A 418 10.09 14.13 -11.98
CA ILE A 418 10.49 15.26 -11.15
C ILE A 418 11.47 14.78 -10.11
N GLU A 419 12.66 15.36 -10.13
CA GLU A 419 13.71 15.08 -9.17
C GLU A 419 13.89 16.29 -8.25
N SER A 420 13.77 16.07 -6.94
CA SER A 420 14.02 17.10 -5.92
C SER A 420 14.71 16.50 -4.70
N ARG A 421 15.71 17.21 -4.17
CA ARG A 421 16.35 16.86 -2.88
C ARG A 421 15.80 17.68 -1.72
N GLU A 422 15.00 18.71 -2.02
CA GLU A 422 14.62 19.76 -1.07
C GLU A 422 13.17 19.61 -0.61
N PHE A 423 12.31 18.98 -1.40
CA PHE A 423 10.92 18.72 -1.06
C PHE A 423 10.43 17.42 -1.71
N ASP A 424 9.30 16.91 -1.25
CA ASP A 424 8.62 15.76 -1.84
C ASP A 424 7.71 16.23 -2.99
N PRO A 425 8.05 15.95 -4.26
CA PRO A 425 7.35 16.45 -5.41
C PRO A 425 6.10 15.62 -5.71
N TYR A 426 5.12 16.30 -6.28
CA TYR A 426 3.89 15.74 -6.80
C TYR A 426 3.73 16.23 -8.24
N VAL A 427 3.32 15.35 -9.15
CA VAL A 427 3.07 15.70 -10.55
C VAL A 427 1.63 15.41 -10.95
N ALA A 428 1.02 16.34 -11.67
CA ALA A 428 -0.26 16.14 -12.34
C ALA A 428 -0.18 16.55 -13.82
N LEU A 429 -0.75 15.73 -14.68
CA LEU A 429 -0.83 15.94 -16.13
C LEU A 429 -2.28 16.22 -16.53
N PHE A 430 -2.49 17.33 -17.23
CA PHE A 430 -3.78 17.71 -17.81
C PHE A 430 -3.72 17.66 -19.33
N GLY A 431 -4.78 17.11 -19.93
CA GLY A 431 -4.94 17.00 -21.36
C GLY A 431 -5.38 18.31 -22.02
N PRO A 432 -5.41 18.35 -23.37
CA PRO A 432 -5.82 19.54 -24.13
C PRO A 432 -7.24 20.03 -23.82
N ASN A 433 -8.11 19.13 -23.36
CA ASN A 433 -9.49 19.43 -22.92
C ASN A 433 -9.57 19.97 -21.48
N GLY A 434 -8.43 20.17 -20.80
CA GLY A 434 -8.36 20.63 -19.42
C GLY A 434 -8.71 19.59 -18.37
N ARG A 435 -8.95 18.32 -18.74
CA ARG A 435 -9.19 17.23 -17.79
C ARG A 435 -7.86 16.64 -17.30
N LEU A 436 -7.86 16.21 -16.04
CA LEU A 436 -6.77 15.43 -15.47
C LEU A 436 -6.63 14.12 -16.25
N VAL A 437 -5.41 13.80 -16.65
CA VAL A 437 -5.05 12.58 -17.39
C VAL A 437 -4.39 11.58 -16.46
N ALA A 438 -3.42 12.03 -15.66
CA ALA A 438 -2.74 11.21 -14.66
C ALA A 438 -2.09 12.10 -13.60
N GLU A 439 -1.92 11.59 -12.40
CA GLU A 439 -1.18 12.23 -11.31
C GLU A 439 -0.45 11.16 -10.50
N ASN A 440 0.73 11.47 -9.98
CA ASN A 440 1.50 10.57 -9.13
C ASN A 440 2.52 11.35 -8.29
N ASP A 441 2.84 10.81 -7.12
CA ASP A 441 3.83 11.32 -6.17
C ASP A 441 5.00 10.36 -5.94
N ASN A 442 4.95 9.13 -6.46
CA ASN A 442 5.94 8.10 -6.11
C ASN A 442 6.67 7.51 -7.33
N ALA A 443 7.98 7.77 -7.45
CA ALA A 443 8.87 7.17 -8.44
C ALA A 443 9.50 5.83 -7.97
N SER A 444 9.68 5.62 -6.66
CA SER A 444 10.05 4.34 -6.02
C SER A 444 10.10 4.48 -4.49
N ASP A 445 10.02 3.38 -3.74
CA ASP A 445 10.10 3.29 -2.27
C ASP A 445 11.42 3.84 -1.63
N SER A 446 12.35 4.42 -2.42
CA SER A 446 13.65 4.93 -1.93
C SER A 446 13.97 6.38 -2.33
N THR A 447 13.15 7.01 -3.17
CA THR A 447 13.40 8.39 -3.62
C THR A 447 12.13 9.22 -3.52
N LYS A 448 12.25 10.40 -2.91
CA LYS A 448 11.20 11.45 -2.87
C LYS A 448 11.05 12.09 -4.24
N ASN A 449 10.92 11.30 -5.29
CA ASN A 449 10.83 11.78 -6.67
C ASN A 449 9.46 11.39 -7.21
N ALA A 450 8.91 12.20 -8.11
CA ALA A 450 7.64 11.91 -8.75
C ALA A 450 7.89 11.35 -10.15
N PHE A 451 7.15 10.32 -10.54
CA PHE A 451 7.29 9.71 -11.86
C PHE A 451 5.91 9.34 -12.42
N LEU A 452 5.66 9.68 -13.68
CA LEU A 452 4.49 9.25 -14.44
C LEU A 452 4.95 8.58 -15.72
N SER A 453 4.27 7.50 -16.09
CA SER A 453 4.32 6.92 -17.42
C SER A 453 2.89 6.83 -17.93
N VAL A 454 2.60 7.46 -19.07
CA VAL A 454 1.22 7.61 -19.55
C VAL A 454 1.16 7.61 -21.07
N THR A 455 0.17 6.91 -21.62
CA THR A 455 -0.19 7.00 -23.03
C THR A 455 -1.18 8.14 -23.21
N LEU A 456 -0.83 9.10 -24.07
CA LEU A 456 -1.59 10.33 -24.24
C LEU A 456 -2.93 10.05 -24.95
N PRO A 457 -4.09 10.40 -24.35
CA PRO A 457 -5.40 10.04 -24.90
C PRO A 457 -5.83 10.88 -26.11
N ALA A 458 -5.16 12.00 -26.37
CA ALA A 458 -5.47 12.92 -27.46
C ALA A 458 -4.23 13.65 -27.98
N THR A 459 -4.29 14.10 -29.24
CA THR A 459 -3.27 14.99 -29.79
C THR A 459 -3.54 16.43 -29.34
N GLY A 460 -2.50 17.14 -28.89
CA GLY A 460 -2.54 18.57 -28.57
C GLY A 460 -1.61 18.94 -27.42
N ARG A 461 -1.83 20.14 -26.87
CA ARG A 461 -1.02 20.71 -25.80
C ARG A 461 -1.41 20.17 -24.43
N TYR A 462 -0.45 19.57 -23.74
CA TYR A 462 -0.59 19.08 -22.36
C TYR A 462 -0.02 20.08 -21.36
N ARG A 463 -0.55 20.07 -20.14
CA ARG A 463 -0.07 20.88 -19.01
C ARG A 463 0.44 19.97 -17.91
N VAL A 464 1.67 20.20 -17.45
CA VAL A 464 2.29 19.51 -16.32
C VAL A 464 2.32 20.46 -15.13
N ILE A 465 1.67 20.07 -14.05
CA ILE A 465 1.73 20.78 -12.76
C ILE A 465 2.77 20.08 -11.89
N VAL A 466 3.76 20.85 -11.46
CA VAL A 466 4.75 20.45 -10.46
C VAL A 466 4.39 21.16 -9.16
N ASN A 467 4.05 20.42 -8.11
CA ASN A 467 3.82 20.99 -6.78
C ASN A 467 4.54 20.18 -5.71
N ALA A 468 4.61 20.74 -4.50
CA ALA A 468 5.01 19.97 -3.34
C ALA A 468 3.83 19.14 -2.81
N TYR A 469 4.12 17.97 -2.25
CA TYR A 469 3.12 17.14 -1.59
C TYR A 469 2.42 17.88 -0.44
N ASP A 470 3.17 18.68 0.31
CA ASP A 470 2.66 19.51 1.41
C ASP A 470 2.82 21.01 1.15
N ALA A 471 2.07 21.84 1.90
CA ALA A 471 2.05 23.30 1.74
C ALA A 471 3.34 24.00 2.21
N SER A 472 4.26 23.28 2.86
CA SER A 472 5.55 23.80 3.32
C SER A 472 6.68 23.54 2.34
N GLY A 473 6.50 22.61 1.40
CA GLY A 473 7.51 22.19 0.44
C GLY A 473 7.97 23.33 -0.46
N ARG A 474 9.28 23.54 -0.45
CA ARG A 474 9.98 24.58 -1.21
C ARG A 474 11.31 24.02 -1.65
N GLY A 475 11.84 24.58 -2.73
CA GLY A 475 13.17 24.23 -3.19
C GLY A 475 13.24 23.95 -4.69
N ARG A 476 14.44 23.56 -5.12
CA ARG A 476 14.77 23.30 -6.52
C ARG A 476 14.35 21.91 -6.97
N TYR A 477 14.03 21.79 -8.25
CA TYR A 477 13.73 20.50 -8.88
C TYR A 477 14.13 20.50 -10.36
N THR A 478 14.29 19.31 -10.91
CA THR A 478 14.43 19.08 -12.36
C THR A 478 13.20 18.35 -12.86
N LEU A 479 12.47 18.98 -13.78
CA LEU A 479 11.37 18.37 -14.52
C LEU A 479 11.93 17.82 -15.84
N THR A 480 11.59 16.58 -16.18
CA THR A 480 11.87 16.02 -17.50
C THR A 480 10.65 15.31 -18.07
N VAL A 481 10.30 15.62 -19.31
CA VAL A 481 9.28 14.93 -20.12
C VAL A 481 9.98 14.27 -21.30
N ARG A 482 9.68 12.99 -21.55
CA ARG A 482 10.34 12.16 -22.56
C ARG A 482 9.38 11.30 -23.35
#